data_AF-K2QYB6-F1
#
_entry.id   AF-K2QYB6-F1
#
_cell.length_a   1.000
_cell.length_b   1.000
_cell.length_c   1.000
_cell.angle_alpha   90.00
_cell.angle_beta   90.00
_cell.angle_gamma   90.00
#
_symmetry.space_group_name_H-M   'P 1'
#
loop_
_entity.id
_entity.type
_entity.pdbx_description
1 polymer ?
#
loop_
_entity_poly.entity_id
_entity_poly.type
_entity_poly.pdbx_seq_one_letter_code
_entity_poly.pdbx_strand_id
1 'polypeptide(L)'
;MKQMNPDDIPAFIDEVMATGCRPIAVANGWIVGDADLPEPACSNVQPVLRQIRMKYGERDHLVEEIAAHLRSIGQSYSMPSSTH
;
A
#
# COMPACT_ATOMS: atom_id res chain seq x y z
N MET A 1 -3.38 4.32 -20.83
CA MET A 1 -2.67 4.31 -19.53
C MET A 1 -2.36 2.86 -19.17
N LYS A 2 -1.20 2.57 -18.55
CA LYS A 2 -0.91 1.21 -18.08
C LYS A 2 -1.82 0.93 -16.87
N GLN A 3 -2.49 -0.20 -16.85
CA GLN A 3 -3.27 -0.67 -15.70
C GLN A 3 -2.51 -1.80 -15.03
N MET A 4 -2.50 -1.79 -13.71
CA MET A 4 -1.91 -2.87 -12.92
C MET A 4 -2.80 -4.11 -12.97
N ASN A 5 -2.18 -5.30 -12.96
CA ASN A 5 -2.88 -6.57 -12.89
C ASN A 5 -2.97 -7.06 -11.42
N PRO A 6 -4.00 -7.83 -11.02
CA PRO A 6 -4.08 -8.39 -9.67
C PRO A 6 -2.86 -9.24 -9.29
N ASP A 7 -2.28 -9.94 -10.27
CA ASP A 7 -1.08 -10.77 -10.07
C ASP A 7 0.17 -9.94 -9.70
N ASP A 8 0.18 -8.65 -10.04
CA ASP A 8 1.28 -7.74 -9.71
C ASP A 8 1.17 -7.19 -8.27
N ILE A 9 0.04 -7.38 -7.58
CA ILE A 9 -0.21 -6.85 -6.23
C ILE A 9 0.89 -7.23 -5.23
N PRO A 10 1.31 -8.50 -5.11
CA PRO A 10 2.35 -8.87 -4.17
C PRO A 10 3.67 -8.16 -4.45
N ALA A 11 4.10 -8.12 -5.72
CA ALA A 11 5.33 -7.46 -6.12
C ALA A 11 5.29 -5.95 -5.87
N PHE A 12 4.15 -5.32 -6.13
CA PHE A 12 3.94 -3.90 -5.83
C PHE A 12 4.04 -3.62 -4.32
N ILE A 13 3.38 -4.43 -3.49
CA ILE A 13 3.40 -4.28 -2.03
C ILE A 13 4.82 -4.50 -1.48
N ASP A 14 5.56 -5.47 -2.00
CA ASP A 14 6.97 -5.70 -1.63
C ASP A 14 7.86 -4.51 -2.02
N GLU A 15 7.70 -3.93 -3.22
CA GLU A 15 8.46 -2.74 -3.62
C GLU A 15 8.14 -1.52 -2.74
N VAL A 16 6.88 -1.33 -2.36
CA VAL A 16 6.48 -0.27 -1.43
C VAL A 16 7.05 -0.52 -0.03
N MET A 17 7.05 -1.77 0.46
CA MET A 17 7.67 -2.12 1.74
C MET A 17 9.19 -1.93 1.73
N ALA A 18 9.84 -2.19 0.60
CA ALA A 18 11.28 -1.97 0.42
C ALA A 18 11.68 -0.48 0.52
N THR A 19 10.76 0.47 0.29
CA THR A 19 11.03 1.90 0.53
C THR A 19 10.99 2.28 2.01
N GLY A 20 10.67 1.33 2.90
CA GLY A 20 10.46 1.58 4.33
C GLY A 20 9.06 2.12 4.64
N CYS A 21 8.19 2.26 3.64
CA CYS A 21 6.77 2.56 3.86
C CYS A 21 6.02 1.28 4.20
N ARG A 22 5.13 1.35 5.19
CA ARG A 22 4.27 0.22 5.53
C ARG A 22 2.87 0.47 4.97
N PRO A 23 2.45 -0.23 3.90
CA PRO A 23 1.09 -0.14 3.42
C PRO A 23 0.14 -0.93 4.32
N ILE A 24 -1.03 -0.35 4.61
CA ILE A 24 -2.01 -0.92 5.54
C ILE A 24 -3.40 -0.91 4.88
N ALA A 25 -4.12 -2.02 4.98
CA ALA A 25 -5.52 -2.09 4.60
C ALA A 25 -6.41 -1.39 5.64
N VAL A 26 -7.31 -0.55 5.13
CA VAL A 26 -8.37 0.14 5.87
C VAL A 26 -9.74 -0.29 5.35
N ALA A 27 -10.82 0.13 6.02
CA ALA A 27 -12.17 -0.35 5.71
C ALA A 27 -12.54 -0.25 4.21
N ASN A 28 -12.31 0.91 3.60
CA ASN A 28 -12.69 1.21 2.21
C ASN A 28 -11.49 1.31 1.25
N GLY A 29 -10.35 0.70 1.59
CA GLY A 29 -9.17 0.73 0.72
C GLY A 29 -7.89 0.46 1.47
N TRP A 30 -6.83 1.18 1.09
CA TRP A 30 -5.51 1.01 1.67
C TRP A 30 -4.75 2.33 1.65
N ILE A 31 -3.80 2.47 2.58
CA ILE A 31 -2.92 3.63 2.68
C ILE A 31 -1.48 3.16 2.61
N VAL A 32 -0.62 3.88 1.88
CA VAL A 32 0.82 3.77 2.02
C VAL A 32 1.14 4.70 3.19
N GLY A 33 1.65 4.21 4.31
CA GLY A 33 2.00 5.05 5.48
C GLY A 33 3.20 5.97 5.22
N ASP A 34 3.26 6.65 4.07
CA ASP A 34 4.30 7.64 3.74
C ASP A 34 4.21 8.88 4.65
N ALA A 35 3.01 9.15 5.18
CA ALA A 35 2.75 10.19 6.19
C ALA A 35 3.25 9.82 7.60
N ASP A 36 3.49 8.54 7.90
CA ASP A 36 4.08 8.12 9.17
C ASP A 36 5.61 8.27 9.19
N LEU A 37 6.23 8.59 8.04
CA LEU A 37 7.66 8.86 7.95
C LEU A 37 7.98 10.31 8.40
N PRO A 38 9.08 10.54 9.13
CA PRO A 38 9.53 11.89 9.43
C PRO A 38 9.82 12.67 8.13
N GLU A 39 9.55 13.98 8.11
CA GLU A 39 9.62 14.86 6.92
C GLU A 39 10.84 14.67 5.98
N PRO A 40 12.09 14.49 6.47
CA PRO A 40 13.22 14.24 5.56
C PRO A 40 13.13 12.87 4.87
N ALA A 41 12.56 11.85 5.50
CA ALA A 41 12.35 10.53 4.91
C ALA A 41 11.16 10.54 3.94
N CYS A 42 10.05 11.21 4.30
CA CYS A 42 8.89 11.35 3.42
C CYS A 42 9.28 11.99 2.07
N SER A 43 10.03 13.10 2.11
CA SER A 43 10.48 13.80 0.89
C SER A 43 11.36 12.93 -0.02
N ASN A 44 12.16 12.03 0.55
CA ASN A 44 13.03 11.12 -0.21
C ASN A 44 12.27 9.93 -0.78
N VAL A 45 11.21 9.48 -0.11
CA VAL A 45 10.44 8.30 -0.50
C VAL A 45 9.34 8.62 -1.51
N GLN A 46 8.76 9.82 -1.46
CA GLN A 46 7.79 10.35 -2.44
C GLN A 46 8.18 10.11 -3.92
N PRO A 47 9.40 10.46 -4.40
CA PRO A 47 9.79 10.21 -5.78
C PRO A 47 9.89 8.72 -6.11
N VAL A 48 10.34 7.88 -5.16
CA VAL A 48 10.44 6.42 -5.34
C VAL A 48 9.04 5.81 -5.44
N LEU A 49 8.14 6.16 -4.51
CA LEU A 49 6.73 5.75 -4.56
C LEU A 49 6.05 6.16 -5.86
N ARG A 50 6.36 7.35 -6.38
CA ARG A 50 5.86 7.80 -7.68
C ARG A 50 6.38 6.93 -8.82
N GLN A 51 7.67 6.56 -8.81
CA GLN A 51 8.24 5.66 -9.83
C GLN A 51 7.61 4.28 -9.78
N ILE A 52 7.46 3.69 -8.60
CA ILE A 52 6.72 2.43 -8.40
C ILE A 52 5.29 2.63 -8.92
N ARG A 53 4.65 3.76 -8.59
CA ARG A 53 3.29 4.02 -9.04
C ARG A 53 3.16 4.03 -10.57
N MET A 54 4.10 4.67 -11.26
CA MET A 54 4.14 4.72 -12.72
C MET A 54 4.53 3.38 -13.36
N LYS A 55 5.40 2.60 -12.71
CA LYS A 55 5.86 1.29 -13.19
C LYS A 55 4.72 0.29 -13.31
N TYR A 56 3.86 0.21 -12.30
CA TYR A 56 2.73 -0.72 -12.28
C TYR A 56 1.49 -0.16 -13.00
N GLY A 57 1.30 1.16 -12.97
CA GLY A 57 0.17 1.83 -13.62
C GLY A 57 -0.98 2.17 -12.66
N GLU A 58 -2.16 2.42 -13.21
CA GLU A 58 -3.37 2.69 -12.45
C GLU A 58 -3.84 1.47 -11.67
N ARG A 59 -4.36 1.71 -10.46
CA ARG A 59 -4.80 0.69 -9.49
C ARG A 59 -6.17 0.97 -8.89
N ASP A 60 -6.87 1.99 -9.40
CA ASP A 60 -8.15 2.42 -8.82
C ASP A 60 -9.18 1.29 -8.91
N HIS A 61 -9.07 0.41 -9.90
CA HIS A 61 -9.87 -0.81 -10.05
C HIS A 61 -9.43 -1.98 -9.14
N LEU A 62 -8.24 -1.91 -8.53
CA LEU A 62 -7.67 -2.98 -7.67
C LEU A 62 -7.64 -2.61 -6.19
N VAL A 63 -8.38 -1.57 -5.79
CA VAL A 63 -8.36 -1.09 -4.40
C VAL A 63 -8.80 -2.19 -3.42
N GLU A 64 -9.80 -2.98 -3.80
CA GLU A 64 -10.32 -4.08 -2.97
C GLU A 64 -9.34 -5.25 -2.89
N GLU A 65 -8.73 -5.62 -4.01
CA GLU A 65 -7.77 -6.71 -4.13
C GLU A 65 -6.48 -6.40 -3.39
N ILE A 66 -5.99 -5.15 -3.48
CA ILE A 66 -4.84 -4.70 -2.68
C ILE A 66 -5.18 -4.75 -1.20
N ALA A 67 -6.36 -4.25 -0.80
CA ALA A 67 -6.78 -4.31 0.59
C ALA A 67 -6.96 -5.76 1.09
N ALA A 68 -7.48 -6.67 0.26
CA ALA A 68 -7.60 -8.08 0.57
C ALA A 68 -6.23 -8.76 0.74
N HIS A 69 -5.28 -8.45 -0.15
CA HIS A 69 -3.91 -8.94 -0.04
C HIS A 69 -3.24 -8.46 1.25
N LEU A 70 -3.36 -7.17 1.57
CA LEU A 70 -2.84 -6.57 2.80
C LEU A 70 -3.47 -7.19 4.06
N ARG A 71 -4.78 -7.48 4.07
CA ARG A 71 -5.44 -8.24 5.14
C ARG A 71 -4.87 -9.65 5.27
N SER A 72 -4.60 -10.34 4.15
CA SER A 72 -4.06 -11.70 4.15
C SER A 72 -2.65 -11.77 4.76
N ILE A 73 -1.83 -10.73 4.60
CA ILE A 73 -0.49 -10.67 5.20
C ILE A 73 -0.49 -10.09 6.63
N GLY A 74 -1.67 -9.84 7.20
CA GLY A 74 -1.84 -9.29 8.55
C GLY A 74 -1.60 -7.77 8.65
N GLN A 75 -1.50 -7.07 7.53
CA GLN A 75 -1.35 -5.61 7.46
C GLN A 75 -2.72 -4.94 7.36
N SER A 76 -3.58 -5.19 8.34
CA SER A 76 -4.91 -4.57 8.41
C SER A 76 -5.19 -4.01 9.78
N TYR A 77 -5.77 -2.81 9.83
CA TYR A 77 -6.42 -2.33 11.04
C TYR A 77 -7.72 -3.12 11.26
N SER A 78 -7.62 -4.28 11.91
CA SER A 78 -8.77 -4.78 12.66
C SER A 78 -8.89 -3.90 13.89
N MET A 79 -9.98 -3.13 13.99
CA MET A 79 -10.42 -2.61 15.28
C MET A 79 -10.29 -3.76 16.29
N PRO A 80 -9.57 -3.59 17.41
CA PRO A 80 -9.60 -4.61 18.44
C PRO A 80 -11.06 -4.80 18.79
N SER A 81 -11.60 -6.00 18.55
CA SER A 81 -12.87 -6.38 19.12
C SER A 81 -12.68 -6.23 20.62
N SER A 82 -13.15 -5.13 21.20
CA SER A 82 -13.28 -4.99 22.64
C SER A 82 -14.29 -6.05 23.07
N THR A 83 -13.78 -7.25 23.33
CA THR A 83 -14.48 -8.25 24.13
C THR A 83 -14.56 -7.66 25.52
N HIS A 84 -15.73 -7.12 25.86
CA HIS A 84 -16.14 -6.83 27.22
C HIS A 84 -17.27 -7.79 27.60
#